data_AF-A0A2G1XGJ1-F1
#
_entry.id   AF-A0A2G1XGJ1-F1
#
_cell.length_a   1.000
_cell.length_b   1.000
_cell.length_c   1.000
_cell.angle_alpha   90.00
_cell.angle_beta   90.00
_cell.angle_gamma   90.00
#
_symmetry.space_group_name_H-M   'P 1'
#
loop_
_entity.id
_entity.type
_entity.pdbx_description
1 polymer ?
#
loop_
_entity_poly.entity_id
_entity_poly.type
_entity_poly.pdbx_seq_one_letter_code
_entity_poly.pdbx_strand_id
1 'polypeptide(L)'
;MVRSHALPRERVEHVAVHAHAEPHPVLGVYLLAERLEQAELHAAQACRRTIAHRPELAEWELATAQVPLLDLHGPLELSPLVD
;
A
#
# COMPACT_ATOMS: atom_id res chain seq x y z
N MET A 1 0.15 6.29 9.26
CA MET A 1 -0.47 5.26 10.11
C MET A 1 0.09 3.87 9.83
N VAL A 2 0.07 3.36 8.59
CA VAL A 2 0.66 2.04 8.28
C VAL A 2 2.16 1.99 8.56
N ARG A 3 2.92 3.00 8.13
CA ARG A 3 4.37 3.08 8.36
C ARG A 3 4.78 3.03 9.85
N SER A 4 3.97 3.60 10.76
CA SER A 4 4.28 3.58 12.20
C SER A 4 4.03 2.23 12.87
N HIS A 5 3.24 1.35 12.24
CA HIS A 5 2.98 -0.01 12.70
C HIS A 5 3.74 -1.08 11.91
N ALA A 6 4.51 -0.65 10.90
CA ALA A 6 5.36 -1.54 10.13
C ALA A 6 6.55 -1.99 10.98
N LEU A 7 6.92 -3.26 10.84
CA LEU A 7 8.14 -3.80 11.45
C LEU A 7 9.36 -3.39 10.62
N PRO A 8 10.55 -3.25 11.23
CA PRO A 8 11.77 -2.88 10.49
C PRO A 8 12.07 -3.79 9.29
N ARG A 9 11.77 -5.09 9.39
CA ARG A 9 11.94 -6.08 8.30
C ARG A 9 11.00 -5.88 7.11
N GLU A 10 9.87 -5.18 7.30
CA GLU A 10 8.89 -4.92 6.24
C GLU A 10 9.35 -3.74 5.34
N ARG A 11 10.37 -2.98 5.78
CA ARG A 11 11.08 -1.95 4.98
C ARG A 11 10.16 -0.94 4.27
N VAL A 12 9.08 -0.53 4.92
CA VAL A 12 8.15 0.48 4.41
C VAL A 12 8.79 1.87 4.43
N GLU A 13 8.91 2.48 3.26
CA GLU A 13 9.50 3.80 3.06
C GLU A 13 8.42 4.89 3.04
N HIS A 14 7.31 4.63 2.35
CA HIS A 14 6.23 5.59 2.17
C HIS A 14 4.85 4.93 2.11
N VAL A 15 3.81 5.69 2.44
CA VAL A 15 2.41 5.28 2.35
C VAL A 15 1.59 6.42 1.77
N ALA A 16 0.96 6.17 0.63
CA ALA A 16 -0.03 7.03 0.01
C ALA A 16 -1.45 6.53 0.34
N VAL A 17 -2.41 7.45 0.45
CA VAL A 17 -3.81 7.13 0.79
C VAL A 17 -4.70 7.63 -0.35
N HIS A 18 -5.49 6.72 -0.91
CA HIS A 18 -6.50 7.00 -1.92
C HIS A 18 -7.87 6.66 -1.34
N ALA A 19 -8.38 7.54 -0.46
CA ALA A 19 -9.62 7.31 0.30
C ALA A 19 -10.89 7.25 -0.58
N HIS A 20 -10.83 7.82 -1.79
CA HIS A 20 -11.94 7.89 -2.74
C HIS A 20 -11.71 6.99 -3.97
N ALA A 21 -10.75 6.08 -3.92
CA ALA A 21 -10.60 5.08 -4.96
C ALA A 21 -11.83 4.16 -5.01
N GLU A 22 -12.24 3.77 -6.21
CA GLU A 22 -13.33 2.83 -6.46
C GLU A 22 -12.77 1.51 -7.00
N PRO A 23 -13.38 0.35 -6.66
CA PRO A 23 -14.57 0.18 -5.83
C PRO A 23 -14.30 0.30 -4.31
N HIS A 24 -13.04 0.32 -3.89
CA HIS A 24 -12.63 0.36 -2.49
C HIS A 24 -11.47 1.34 -2.29
N PRO A 25 -11.36 1.99 -1.12
CA PRO A 25 -10.19 2.80 -0.78
C PRO A 25 -8.89 2.01 -0.90
N VAL A 26 -7.84 2.66 -1.40
CA VAL A 26 -6.54 2.03 -1.65
C VAL A 26 -5.45 2.69 -0.81
N LEU A 27 -4.54 1.87 -0.26
CA LEU A 27 -3.29 2.32 0.33
C LEU A 27 -2.13 1.95 -0.59
N GLY A 28 -1.44 2.95 -1.13
CA GLY A 28 -0.19 2.73 -1.86
C GLY A 28 0.95 2.55 -0.85
N VAL A 29 1.51 1.34 -0.74
CA VAL A 29 2.61 1.05 0.19
C VAL A 29 3.91 0.89 -0.59
N TYR A 30 4.86 1.79 -0.38
CA TYR A 30 6.17 1.76 -1.02
C TYR A 30 7.18 1.18 -0.04
N LEU A 31 7.84 0.09 -0.44
CA LEU A 31 8.75 -0.66 0.40
C LEU A 31 9.86 -1.33 -0.42
N LEU A 32 10.91 -1.78 0.26
CA LEU A 32 11.98 -2.58 -0.34
C LEU A 32 11.75 -4.08 -0.11
N ALA A 33 11.78 -4.86 -1.20
CA ALA A 33 11.73 -6.32 -1.16
C ALA A 33 12.51 -6.91 -2.34
N GLU A 34 12.99 -8.15 -2.18
CA GLU A 34 13.73 -8.85 -3.23
C GLU A 34 12.81 -9.46 -4.31
N ARG A 35 11.54 -9.68 -3.97
CA ARG A 35 10.54 -10.35 -4.82
C ARG A 35 9.17 -9.71 -4.63
N LEU A 36 8.33 -9.77 -5.67
CA LEU A 36 6.98 -9.20 -5.63
C LEU A 36 6.13 -9.82 -4.53
N GLU A 37 6.16 -11.15 -4.37
CA GLU A 37 5.33 -11.83 -3.36
C GLU A 37 5.74 -11.43 -1.93
N GLN A 38 7.02 -11.14 -1.73
CA GLN A 38 7.50 -10.62 -0.46
C GLN A 38 6.99 -9.20 -0.21
N ALA A 39 6.94 -8.36 -1.25
CA ALA A 39 6.39 -7.01 -1.13
C ALA A 39 4.92 -7.04 -0.73
N GLU A 40 4.13 -7.87 -1.42
CA GLU A 40 2.71 -8.06 -1.15
C GLU A 40 2.48 -8.58 0.28
N LEU A 41 3.25 -9.59 0.69
CA LEU A 41 3.16 -10.14 2.05
C LEU A 41 3.50 -9.10 3.12
N HIS A 42 4.56 -8.31 2.92
CA HIS A 42 4.97 -7.27 3.86
C HIS A 42 3.94 -6.15 3.96
N ALA A 43 3.41 -5.68 2.83
CA ALA A 43 2.35 -4.68 2.81
C ALA A 43 1.09 -5.21 3.52
N ALA A 44 0.68 -6.45 3.24
CA ALA A 44 -0.48 -7.08 3.88
C ALA A 44 -0.31 -7.18 5.40
N GLN A 45 0.87 -7.61 5.87
CA GLN A 45 1.17 -7.74 7.30
C GLN A 45 1.13 -6.39 8.02
N ALA A 46 1.73 -5.35 7.44
CA ALA A 46 1.71 -4.00 8.01
C ALA A 46 0.28 -3.42 8.06
N CYS A 47 -0.51 -3.60 7.00
CA CYS A 47 -1.90 -3.14 6.94
C CYS A 47 -2.78 -3.87 7.96
N ARG A 48 -2.74 -5.22 8.02
CA ARG A 48 -3.49 -6.01 9.00
C ARG A 48 -3.15 -5.61 10.43
N ARG A 49 -1.86 -5.38 10.73
CA ARG A 49 -1.42 -4.92 12.04
C ARG A 49 -2.00 -3.55 12.38
N THR A 50 -1.99 -2.65 11.41
CA THR A 50 -2.56 -1.31 11.56
C THR A 50 -4.05 -1.37 11.88
N ILE A 51 -4.82 -2.16 11.12
CA ILE A 51 -6.26 -2.38 11.35
C ILE A 51 -6.49 -2.93 12.76
N ALA A 52 -5.74 -3.96 13.17
CA ALA A 52 -5.90 -4.59 14.47
C ALA A 52 -5.58 -3.66 15.67
N HIS A 53 -4.78 -2.63 15.48
CA HIS A 53 -4.36 -1.71 16.56
C HIS A 53 -5.04 -0.34 16.49
N ARG A 54 -5.98 -0.13 15.56
CA ARG A 54 -6.64 1.16 15.35
C ARG A 54 -8.15 1.00 15.44
N PRO A 55 -8.77 1.43 16.55
CA PRO A 55 -10.21 1.34 16.74
C PRO A 55 -11.01 2.02 15.62
N GLU A 56 -10.46 3.07 15.00
CA GLU A 56 -11.10 3.77 13.89
C GLU A 56 -11.25 2.90 12.62
N LEU A 57 -10.52 1.79 12.55
CA LEU A 57 -10.55 0.82 11.46
C LEU A 57 -11.25 -0.49 11.84
N ALA A 58 -11.96 -0.56 12.97
CA ALA A 58 -12.54 -1.81 13.47
C ALA A 58 -13.50 -2.51 12.47
N GLU A 59 -14.23 -1.72 11.66
CA GLU A 59 -15.16 -2.20 10.64
C GLU A 59 -14.52 -2.40 9.26
N TRP A 60 -13.18 -2.34 9.19
CA TRP A 60 -12.43 -2.49 7.94
C TRP A 60 -11.64 -3.79 7.94
N GLU A 61 -11.59 -4.45 6.79
CA GLU A 61 -10.69 -5.56 6.54
C GLU A 61 -9.81 -5.31 5.31
N LEU A 62 -8.66 -5.97 5.26
CA LEU A 62 -7.80 -5.92 4.09
C LEU A 62 -8.36 -6.85 3.00
N ALA A 63 -8.97 -6.28 1.96
CA ALA A 63 -9.50 -7.03 0.83
C ALA A 63 -8.38 -7.73 0.02
N THR A 64 -7.33 -7.00 -0.34
CA THR A 64 -6.19 -7.52 -1.10
C THR A 64 -4.94 -6.67 -0.87
N ALA A 65 -3.76 -7.23 -1.15
CA ALA A 65 -2.49 -6.52 -1.24
C ALA A 65 -1.69 -7.11 -2.40
N GLN A 66 -1.55 -6.35 -3.47
CA GLN A 66 -0.94 -6.80 -4.72
C GLN A 66 -0.04 -5.71 -5.26
N VAL A 67 1.07 -6.10 -5.88
CA VAL A 67 1.87 -5.17 -6.67
C VAL A 67 1.13 -4.95 -8.00
N PRO A 68 0.87 -3.69 -8.39
CA PRO A 68 0.27 -3.42 -9.68
C PRO A 68 1.22 -3.85 -10.80
N LEU A 69 0.83 -4.88 -11.56
CA LEU A 69 1.51 -5.21 -12.81
C LEU A 69 1.04 -4.20 -13.86
N LEU A 70 1.86 -3.18 -14.08
CA LEU A 70 1.58 -2.16 -15.08
C LEU A 70 2.01 -2.69 -16.44
N ASP A 71 1.03 -2.76 -17.34
CA ASP A 71 1.32 -3.04 -18.74
C ASP A 71 1.81 -1.75 -19.41
N LEU A 72 3.14 -1.61 -19.55
CA LEU A 72 3.79 -0.41 -20.09
C LEU A 72 3.77 -0.40 -21.63
N HIS A 73 2.61 -0.59 -22.25
CA HIS A 73 2.47 -0.57 -23.70
C HIS A 73 2.26 0.84 -24.31
N GLY A 74 2.42 1.91 -23.51
CA GLY A 74 2.40 3.30 -23.98
C GLY A 74 3.53 4.13 -23.37
N PRO A 75 3.91 5.28 -23.99
CA PRO A 75 4.92 6.15 -23.41
C PRO A 75 4.46 6.61 -22.01
N LEU A 76 5.41 6.63 -21.06
CA LEU A 76 5.19 7.26 -19.75
C LEU A 76 4.96 8.75 -19.98
N GLU A 77 3.69 9.17 -20.08
CA GLU A 77 3.34 10.58 -20.13
C GLU A 77 3.46 11.17 -18.72
N LEU A 78 4.61 11.79 -18.46
CA LEU A 78 4.84 12.56 -17.25
C LEU A 78 4.05 13.87 -17.36
N SER A 79 2.90 13.94 -16.68
CA SER A 79 2.25 15.22 -16.41
C SER A 79 2.92 15.87 -15.20
N PRO A 80 3.17 17.19 -15.21
CA PRO A 80 3.63 17.88 -14.02
C PRO A 80 2.61 17.69 -12.88
N LEU A 81 3.12 17.37 -11.69
CA LEU A 81 2.33 17.47 -10.45
C LEU A 81 1.89 18.92 -10.33
N VAL A 82 0.59 19.18 -10.51
CA VAL A 82 0.01 20.52 -10.36
C VAL A 82 0.23 20.96 -8.91
N ASP A 83 0.79 22.15 -8.73
CA ASP A 83 1.06 22.82 -7.45
C ASP A 83 -0.20 23.03 -6.59
#